data_AF-A0A3D8Q1Z5-F1
#
_entry.id   AF-A0A3D8Q1Z5-F1
#
_cell.length_a   1.000
_cell.length_b   1.000
_cell.length_c   1.000
_cell.angle_alpha   90.00
_cell.angle_beta   90.00
_cell.angle_gamma   90.00
#
_symmetry.space_group_name_H-M   'P 1'
#
loop_
_entity.id
_entity.type
_entity.pdbx_description
1 polymer ?
#
loop_
_entity_poly.entity_id
_entity_poly.type
_entity_poly.pdbx_seq_one_letter_code
_entity_poly.pdbx_strand_id
1 'polypeptide(L)'
;MTTAIKPTKITFKKTESEWYNYYHTLKEIARLREEIMNPFDEEINDPTVVSGANSVRNISDPTSKMATRLMTSKQASYLSEIVEAIEQVYNALPDNYKELVRIRYWSKNRKQTWVGISRELKVSERQAMRWRDEIIQATIEVLGWR
;
A
#
# COMPACT_ATOMS: atom_id res chain seq x y z
N MET A 1 10.49 -20.29 -18.86
CA MET A 1 9.87 -21.13 -17.81
C MET A 1 10.15 -20.44 -16.48
N THR A 2 9.29 -19.51 -16.06
CA THR A 2 9.38 -18.88 -14.73
C THR A 2 9.04 -19.96 -13.70
N THR A 3 9.98 -20.28 -12.82
CA THR A 3 9.75 -21.19 -11.70
C THR A 3 8.70 -20.57 -10.79
N ALA A 4 7.53 -21.18 -10.69
CA ALA A 4 6.47 -20.74 -9.79
C ALA A 4 7.03 -20.63 -8.37
N ILE A 5 7.06 -19.40 -7.84
CA ILE A 5 7.60 -19.13 -6.51
C ILE A 5 6.62 -19.73 -5.51
N LYS A 6 7.05 -20.69 -4.67
CA LYS A 6 6.20 -21.16 -3.57
C LYS A 6 6.27 -20.15 -2.43
N PRO A 7 5.18 -19.41 -2.13
CA PRO A 7 5.21 -18.44 -1.05
C PRO A 7 5.19 -19.15 0.30
N THR A 8 5.89 -18.57 1.27
CA THR A 8 5.68 -18.91 2.67
C THR A 8 4.30 -18.42 3.14
N LYS A 9 3.76 -19.05 4.19
CA LYS A 9 2.48 -18.62 4.80
C LYS A 9 2.52 -17.16 5.27
N ILE A 10 3.71 -16.66 5.63
CA ILE A 10 3.91 -15.29 6.09
C ILE A 10 3.82 -14.33 4.91
N THR A 11 4.51 -14.61 3.80
CA THR A 11 4.44 -13.76 2.60
C THR A 11 3.06 -13.74 1.99
N PHE A 12 2.34 -14.88 1.99
CA PHE A 12 0.94 -14.93 1.58
C PHE A 12 0.06 -13.98 2.41
N LYS A 13 0.13 -14.08 3.74
CA LYS A 13 -0.66 -13.21 4.63
C LYS A 13 -0.30 -11.74 4.50
N LYS A 14 0.99 -11.42 4.35
CA LYS A 14 1.46 -10.05 4.14
C LYS A 14 0.87 -9.48 2.86
N THR A 15 0.99 -10.21 1.76
CA THR A 15 0.45 -9.78 0.46
C THR A 15 -1.06 -9.62 0.52
N GLU A 16 -1.78 -10.54 1.16
CA GLU A 16 -3.23 -10.42 1.37
C GLU A 16 -3.58 -9.17 2.18
N SER A 17 -2.76 -8.80 3.17
CA SER A 17 -2.97 -7.56 3.93
C SER A 17 -2.76 -6.29 3.10
N GLU A 18 -1.83 -6.29 2.15
CA GLU A 18 -1.65 -5.16 1.22
C GLU A 18 -2.88 -4.96 0.33
N TRP A 19 -3.54 -6.04 -0.12
CA TRP A 19 -4.79 -5.96 -0.87
C TRP A 19 -5.93 -5.31 -0.07
N TYR A 20 -6.08 -5.65 1.23
CA TYR A 20 -7.06 -4.98 2.09
C TYR A 20 -6.72 -3.50 2.32
N ASN A 21 -5.43 -3.18 2.37
CA ASN A 21 -4.95 -1.83 2.67
C ASN A 21 -4.75 -0.96 1.43
N TYR A 22 -5.02 -1.45 0.22
CA TYR A 22 -4.77 -0.76 -1.05
C TYR A 22 -5.15 0.74 -1.03
N TYR A 23 -6.39 1.10 -0.67
CA TYR A 23 -6.80 2.51 -0.61
C TYR A 23 -6.12 3.32 0.49
N HIS A 24 -5.74 2.68 1.59
CA HIS A 24 -4.95 3.32 2.63
C HIS A 24 -3.52 3.58 2.13
N THR A 25 -2.92 2.61 1.45
CA THR A 25 -1.58 2.73 0.85
C THR A 25 -1.53 3.84 -0.19
N LEU A 26 -2.57 3.99 -1.03
CA LEU A 26 -2.67 5.11 -1.97
C LEU A 26 -2.68 6.48 -1.27
N LYS A 27 -3.43 6.62 -0.17
CA LYS A 27 -3.45 7.86 0.63
C LYS A 27 -2.10 8.12 1.28
N GLU A 28 -1.47 7.07 1.78
CA GLU A 28 -0.15 7.17 2.40
C GLU A 28 0.92 7.61 1.39
N ILE A 29 0.91 7.07 0.17
CA ILE A 29 1.80 7.52 -0.91
C ILE A 29 1.57 8.99 -1.22
N ALA A 30 0.31 9.43 -1.33
CA ALA A 30 -0.02 10.82 -1.59
C ALA A 30 0.50 11.75 -0.49
N ARG A 31 0.31 11.36 0.77
CA ARG A 31 0.84 12.09 1.93
C ARG A 31 2.37 12.16 1.92
N LEU A 32 3.05 11.03 1.72
CA LEU A 32 4.52 11.01 1.66
C LEU A 32 5.07 11.86 0.52
N ARG A 33 4.38 11.90 -0.63
CA ARG A 33 4.74 12.79 -1.75
C ARG A 33 4.57 14.26 -1.39
N GLU A 34 3.50 14.60 -0.67
CA GLU A 34 3.27 15.95 -0.16
C GLU A 34 4.35 16.36 0.86
N GLU A 35 4.70 15.48 1.80
CA GLU A 35 5.79 15.71 2.76
C GLU A 35 7.16 15.92 2.08
N ILE A 36 7.41 15.22 0.96
CA ILE A 36 8.63 15.42 0.15
C ILE A 36 8.60 16.77 -0.59
N MET A 37 7.43 17.19 -1.08
CA MET A 37 7.26 18.42 -1.85
C MET A 37 7.22 19.68 -0.99
N ASN A 38 6.58 19.61 0.18
CA ASN A 38 6.38 20.72 1.12
C ASN A 38 7.09 20.47 2.47
N PRO A 39 8.44 20.40 2.52
CA PRO A 39 9.15 20.10 3.75
C PRO A 39 9.21 21.26 4.77
N PHE A 40 8.52 22.39 4.52
CA PHE A 40 8.72 23.66 5.23
C PHE A 40 7.46 24.30 5.82
N ASP A 41 6.29 23.66 5.79
CA ASP A 41 5.06 24.27 6.34
C ASP A 41 5.06 24.41 7.88
N GLU A 42 6.06 23.87 8.58
CA GLU A 42 6.20 24.03 10.04
C GLU A 42 7.05 25.26 10.48
N GLU A 43 7.82 25.92 9.60
CA GLU A 43 8.78 26.96 10.03
C GLU A 43 8.33 28.42 9.78
N ILE A 44 7.15 28.69 9.19
CA ILE A 44 6.74 30.08 8.85
C ILE A 44 5.26 30.35 9.12
N ASN A 45 4.74 30.09 10.32
CA ASN A 45 3.40 30.59 10.72
C ASN A 45 3.24 30.75 12.24
N ASP A 46 4.32 31.03 12.98
CA ASP A 46 4.20 31.44 14.39
C ASP A 46 4.36 32.97 14.51
N PRO A 47 3.27 33.75 14.61
CA PRO A 47 3.32 35.20 14.75
C PRO A 47 3.93 35.67 16.09
N THR A 48 4.28 34.74 16.98
CA THR A 48 4.85 35.02 18.30
C THR A 48 6.38 35.04 18.33
N VAL A 49 7.06 34.65 17.23
CA VAL A 49 8.53 34.65 17.15
C VAL A 49 9.04 36.06 16.84
N VAL A 50 9.15 36.87 17.90
CA VAL A 50 9.83 38.16 17.86
C VAL A 50 11.32 37.91 17.57
N SER A 51 11.79 38.31 16.38
CA SER A 51 13.21 38.32 16.00
C SER A 51 13.99 39.30 16.87
N GLY A 52 14.37 38.88 18.09
CA GLY A 52 15.38 39.53 18.90
C GLY A 52 16.78 39.13 18.44
N ALA A 53 17.73 40.07 18.51
CA ALA A 53 19.12 39.94 18.03
C ALA A 53 19.96 38.80 18.65
N ASN A 54 19.39 38.01 19.57
CA ASN A 54 19.98 36.82 20.18
C ASN A 54 19.18 35.54 19.88
N SER A 55 18.38 35.51 18.81
CA SER A 55 17.75 34.26 18.35
C SER A 55 18.86 33.32 17.92
N VAL A 56 19.19 32.42 18.84
CA VAL A 56 20.18 31.37 18.70
C VAL A 56 19.85 30.66 17.41
N ARG A 57 20.72 30.86 16.41
CA ARG A 57 20.68 30.22 15.10
C ARG A 57 20.03 28.84 15.25
N ASN A 58 18.89 28.65 14.60
CA ASN A 58 18.33 27.31 14.41
C ASN A 58 19.45 26.46 13.80
N ILE A 59 20.13 25.64 14.63
CA ILE A 59 21.09 24.64 14.19
C ILE A 59 20.23 23.55 13.56
N SER A 60 19.71 23.86 12.37
CA SER A 60 19.03 22.94 11.51
C SER A 60 20.09 21.94 11.08
N ASP A 61 20.15 20.76 11.73
CA ASP A 61 21.05 19.69 11.31
C ASP A 61 20.65 19.25 9.89
N PRO A 62 21.41 19.68 8.86
CA PRO A 62 21.06 19.39 7.49
C PRO A 62 21.18 17.90 7.21
N THR A 63 21.98 17.17 7.99
CA THR A 63 22.18 15.73 7.89
C THR A 63 20.93 14.99 8.34
N SER A 64 20.37 15.37 9.49
CA SER A 64 19.11 14.81 9.98
C SER A 64 17.96 15.09 9.00
N LYS A 65 17.82 16.33 8.51
CA LYS A 65 16.81 16.69 7.50
C LYS A 65 16.98 15.95 6.17
N MET A 66 18.23 15.68 5.76
CA MET A 66 18.51 14.90 4.55
C MET A 66 18.20 13.41 4.76
N ALA A 67 18.54 12.86 5.93
CA ALA A 67 18.27 11.47 6.28
C ALA A 67 16.77 11.18 6.31
N THR A 68 15.96 12.07 6.91
CA THR A 68 14.50 11.91 6.94
C THR A 68 13.91 11.91 5.53
N ARG A 69 14.33 12.82 4.65
CA ARG A 69 13.88 12.86 3.24
C ARG A 69 14.23 11.60 2.45
N LEU A 70 15.43 11.07 2.64
CA LEU A 70 15.84 9.83 1.97
C LEU A 70 15.03 8.62 2.46
N MET A 71 14.68 8.59 3.75
CA MET A 71 13.83 7.55 4.30
C MET A 71 12.40 7.64 3.76
N THR A 72 11.79 8.83 3.75
CA THR A 72 10.44 9.02 3.20
C THR A 72 10.38 8.71 1.71
N SER A 73 11.39 9.11 0.92
CA SER A 73 11.45 8.78 -0.51
C SER A 73 11.55 7.27 -0.75
N LYS A 74 12.35 6.57 0.05
CA LYS A 74 12.47 5.10 -0.06
C LYS A 74 11.17 4.40 0.31
N GLN A 75 10.50 4.87 1.37
CA GLN A 75 9.19 4.35 1.76
C GLN A 75 8.14 4.57 0.67
N ALA A 76 8.07 5.78 0.10
CA ALA A 76 7.15 6.10 -0.98
C ALA A 76 7.39 5.23 -2.23
N SER A 77 8.66 4.98 -2.59
CA SER A 77 9.02 4.06 -3.68
C SER A 77 8.51 2.65 -3.41
N TYR A 78 8.79 2.10 -2.22
CA TYR A 78 8.35 0.75 -1.86
C TYR A 78 6.83 0.60 -1.87
N LEU A 79 6.08 1.57 -1.33
CA LEU A 79 4.62 1.54 -1.37
C LEU A 79 4.09 1.67 -2.81
N SER A 80 4.75 2.47 -3.65
CA SER A 80 4.39 2.61 -5.06
C SER A 80 4.59 1.29 -5.81
N GLU A 81 5.70 0.59 -5.59
CA GLU A 81 5.95 -0.74 -6.19
C GLU A 81 4.86 -1.76 -5.81
N ILE A 82 4.39 -1.74 -4.56
CA ILE A 82 3.28 -2.61 -4.12
C ILE A 82 1.99 -2.26 -4.85
N VAL A 83 1.64 -0.98 -4.92
CA VAL A 83 0.42 -0.51 -5.59
C VAL A 83 0.46 -0.84 -7.07
N GLU A 84 1.58 -0.60 -7.75
CA GLU A 84 1.76 -0.92 -9.16
C GLU A 84 1.61 -2.42 -9.42
N ALA A 85 2.17 -3.28 -8.55
CA ALA A 85 2.00 -4.73 -8.66
C ALA A 85 0.54 -5.17 -8.49
N ILE A 86 -0.17 -4.58 -7.51
CA ILE A 86 -1.60 -4.84 -7.29
C ILE A 86 -2.42 -4.42 -8.51
N GLU A 87 -2.15 -3.24 -9.06
CA GLU A 87 -2.85 -2.71 -10.24
C GLU A 87 -2.58 -3.55 -11.49
N GLN A 88 -1.33 -3.95 -11.71
CA GLN A 88 -0.96 -4.82 -12.81
C GLN A 88 -1.72 -6.15 -12.76
N VAL A 89 -1.76 -6.79 -11.59
CA VAL A 89 -2.52 -8.03 -11.40
C VAL A 89 -4.01 -7.77 -11.57
N TYR A 90 -4.57 -6.75 -10.92
CA TYR A 90 -5.99 -6.43 -11.03
C TYR A 90 -6.44 -6.19 -12.47
N ASN A 91 -5.64 -5.49 -13.27
CA ASN A 91 -5.97 -5.19 -14.66
C ASN A 91 -5.95 -6.44 -15.54
N ALA A 92 -5.04 -7.38 -15.27
CA ALA A 92 -4.93 -8.67 -15.97
C ALA A 92 -6.03 -9.68 -15.58
N LEU A 93 -6.75 -9.46 -14.46
CA LEU A 93 -7.80 -10.38 -14.01
C LEU A 93 -9.05 -10.32 -14.89
N PRO A 94 -9.73 -11.47 -15.10
CA PRO A 94 -11.06 -11.51 -15.70
C PRO A 94 -12.12 -10.89 -14.77
N ASP A 95 -13.25 -10.48 -15.33
CA ASP A 95 -14.27 -9.70 -14.61
C ASP A 95 -14.80 -10.40 -13.35
N ASN A 96 -14.98 -11.72 -13.38
CA ASN A 96 -15.42 -12.49 -12.21
C ASN A 96 -14.44 -12.39 -11.03
N TYR A 97 -13.13 -12.35 -11.32
CA TYR A 97 -12.09 -12.22 -10.28
C TYR A 97 -12.03 -10.78 -9.76
N LYS A 98 -12.24 -9.80 -10.64
CA LYS A 98 -12.35 -8.38 -10.26
C LYS A 98 -13.53 -8.15 -9.31
N GLU A 99 -14.65 -8.83 -9.54
CA GLU A 99 -15.81 -8.77 -8.66
C GLU A 99 -15.50 -9.35 -7.27
N LEU A 100 -14.80 -10.51 -7.21
CA LEU A 100 -14.30 -11.06 -5.94
C LEU A 100 -13.43 -10.06 -5.19
N VAL A 101 -12.49 -9.39 -5.88
CA VAL A 101 -11.61 -8.39 -5.26
C VAL A 101 -12.42 -7.23 -4.67
N ARG A 102 -13.38 -6.72 -5.44
CA ARG A 102 -14.25 -5.61 -4.99
C ARG A 102 -15.03 -5.97 -3.73
N ILE A 103 -15.62 -7.17 -3.72
CA ILE A 103 -16.43 -7.66 -2.59
C ILE A 103 -15.52 -7.94 -1.38
N ARG A 104 -14.41 -8.66 -1.56
CA ARG A 104 -13.57 -9.12 -0.46
C ARG A 104 -12.70 -8.03 0.14
N TYR A 105 -11.94 -7.32 -0.69
CA TYR A 105 -10.85 -6.46 -0.24
C TYR A 105 -11.25 -4.99 -0.14
N TRP A 106 -12.11 -4.53 -1.06
CA TRP A 106 -12.43 -3.11 -1.24
C TRP A 106 -13.82 -2.71 -0.76
N SER A 107 -14.65 -3.68 -0.39
CA SER A 107 -15.95 -3.40 0.19
C SER A 107 -15.80 -2.77 1.57
N LYS A 108 -16.68 -1.80 1.87
CA LYS A 108 -16.80 -1.24 3.21
C LYS A 108 -17.23 -2.30 4.24
N ASN A 109 -17.94 -3.34 3.80
CA ASN A 109 -18.44 -4.39 4.68
C ASN A 109 -17.41 -5.53 4.83
N ARG A 110 -16.41 -5.31 5.68
CA ARG A 110 -15.28 -6.24 5.92
C ARG A 110 -15.65 -7.59 6.54
N LYS A 111 -16.93 -7.84 6.85
CA LYS A 111 -17.40 -9.04 7.57
C LYS A 111 -18.04 -10.09 6.67
N GLN A 112 -17.93 -9.97 5.35
CA GLN A 112 -18.46 -11.00 4.46
C GLN A 112 -17.69 -12.33 4.65
N THR A 113 -18.41 -13.34 5.13
CA THR A 113 -17.94 -14.71 5.17
C THR A 113 -17.79 -15.25 3.75
N TRP A 114 -16.96 -16.28 3.56
CA TRP A 114 -16.84 -16.96 2.26
C TRP A 114 -18.18 -17.44 1.72
N VAL A 115 -19.09 -17.85 2.62
CA VAL A 115 -20.49 -18.19 2.31
C VAL A 115 -21.25 -17.00 1.68
N GLY A 116 -21.04 -15.78 2.19
CA GLY A 116 -21.68 -14.58 1.65
C GLY A 116 -21.13 -14.21 0.27
N ILE A 117 -19.80 -14.25 0.14
CA ILE A 117 -19.09 -13.93 -1.11
C ILE A 117 -19.47 -14.93 -2.21
N SER A 118 -19.54 -16.22 -1.88
CA SER A 118 -19.89 -17.28 -2.83
C SER A 118 -21.32 -17.14 -3.35
N ARG A 119 -22.26 -16.73 -2.48
CA ARG A 119 -23.66 -16.43 -2.86
C ARG A 119 -23.75 -15.22 -3.80
N GLU A 120 -23.01 -14.17 -3.52
CA GLU A 120 -23.00 -12.94 -4.34
C GLU A 120 -22.43 -13.21 -5.73
N LEU A 121 -21.29 -13.92 -5.79
CA LEU A 121 -20.60 -14.30 -7.04
C LEU A 121 -21.24 -15.50 -7.77
N LYS A 122 -22.22 -16.17 -7.17
CA LYS A 122 -22.84 -17.42 -7.68
C LYS A 122 -21.82 -18.52 -7.97
N VAL A 123 -20.78 -18.63 -7.15
CA VAL A 123 -19.75 -19.68 -7.24
C VAL A 123 -19.70 -20.51 -5.95
N SER A 124 -19.00 -21.65 -5.99
CA SER A 124 -18.76 -22.40 -4.75
C SER A 124 -17.71 -21.70 -3.86
N GLU A 125 -17.78 -21.90 -2.55
CA GLU A 125 -16.76 -21.37 -1.62
C GLU A 125 -15.35 -21.82 -1.97
N ARG A 126 -15.20 -23.09 -2.36
CA ARG A 126 -13.92 -23.64 -2.82
C ARG A 126 -13.38 -22.90 -4.04
N GLN A 127 -14.26 -22.52 -4.97
CA GLN A 127 -13.85 -21.77 -6.15
C GLN A 127 -13.42 -20.34 -5.79
N ALA A 128 -14.16 -19.66 -4.93
CA ALA A 128 -13.79 -18.33 -4.45
C ALA A 128 -12.45 -18.34 -3.69
N MET A 129 -12.20 -19.37 -2.87
CA MET A 129 -10.91 -19.55 -2.18
C MET A 129 -9.76 -19.83 -3.14
N ARG A 130 -9.99 -20.60 -4.22
CA ARG A 130 -8.98 -20.80 -5.27
C ARG A 130 -8.65 -19.51 -6.00
N TRP A 131 -9.66 -18.73 -6.36
CA TRP A 131 -9.46 -17.42 -7.00
C TRP A 131 -8.63 -16.48 -6.11
N ARG A 132 -8.92 -16.46 -4.81
CA ARG A 132 -8.07 -15.75 -3.84
C ARG A 132 -6.62 -16.21 -3.94
N ASP A 133 -6.38 -17.52 -3.87
CA ASP A 133 -5.03 -18.07 -3.88
C ASP A 133 -4.29 -17.72 -5.19
N GLU A 134 -4.97 -17.78 -6.33
CA GLU A 134 -4.42 -17.40 -7.64
C GLU A 134 -4.08 -15.90 -7.71
N ILE A 135 -4.96 -15.02 -7.21
CA ILE A 135 -4.71 -13.57 -7.19
C ILE A 135 -3.49 -13.25 -6.34
N ILE A 136 -3.44 -13.80 -5.12
CA ILE A 136 -2.34 -13.54 -4.18
C ILE A 136 -1.02 -14.12 -4.74
N GLN A 137 -1.07 -15.32 -5.31
CA GLN A 137 0.08 -15.94 -5.96
C GLN A 137 0.62 -15.07 -7.11
N ALA A 138 -0.25 -14.57 -7.99
CA ALA A 138 0.13 -13.69 -9.08
C ALA A 138 0.81 -12.41 -8.57
N THR A 139 0.29 -11.79 -7.50
CA THR A 139 0.95 -10.62 -6.90
C THR A 139 2.31 -10.93 -6.31
N ILE A 140 2.49 -12.09 -5.68
CA ILE A 140 3.79 -12.50 -5.13
C ILE A 140 4.81 -12.72 -6.26
N GLU A 141 4.38 -13.27 -7.39
CA GLU A 141 5.22 -13.48 -8.55
C GLU A 141 5.67 -12.15 -9.18
N VAL A 142 4.78 -11.16 -9.26
CA VAL A 142 5.13 -9.81 -9.73
C VAL A 142 6.08 -9.10 -8.78
N LEU A 143 5.85 -9.21 -7.46
CA LEU A 143 6.69 -8.59 -6.43
C LEU A 143 8.02 -9.33 -6.20
N GLY A 144 8.13 -10.59 -6.63
CA GLY A 144 9.30 -11.44 -6.39
C GLY A 144 9.53 -11.81 -4.92
N TRP A 145 8.51 -11.73 -4.06
CA TRP A 145 8.63 -12.05 -2.63
C TRP A 145 8.76 -13.57 -2.41
N ARG A 146 9.57 -14.00 -1.44
CA ARG A 146 9.79 -15.42 -1.09
C ARG A 146 9.48 -15.68 0.39
#